data_AF-A0A7V8XK60-F1
#
_entry.id   AF-A0A7V8XK60-F1
#
_cell.length_a   1.000
_cell.length_b   1.000
_cell.length_c   1.000
_cell.angle_alpha   90.00
_cell.angle_beta   90.00
_cell.angle_gamma   90.00
#
_symmetry.space_group_name_H-M   'P 1'
#
loop_
_entity.id
_entity.type
_entity.pdbx_description
1 polymer ?
#
loop_
_entity_poly.entity_id
_entity_poly.type
_entity_poly.pdbx_seq_one_letter_code
_entity_poly.pdbx_strand_id
1 'polypeptide(L)'
;MRRIFLWINFVLSSLIVLLIFVQAYLIASYTMGAGDGALDAHGIVGGLFIHGFELLVFLTAFGAWPKQWRWIGFTFGLFVVGTVQIFLLPPDDPISTSRAYVHGLHGLFALIVLVMAAIVAHRGMRDLGLRRARHDAADADMPRSQP
;
A
#
# COMPACT_ATOMS: atom_id res chain seq x y z
N MET A 1 21.84 2.13 10.43
CA MET A 1 20.91 2.81 9.51
C MET A 1 19.90 1.87 8.84
N ARG A 2 20.31 0.72 8.27
CA ARG A 2 19.39 -0.23 7.59
C ARG A 2 18.07 -0.52 8.32
N ARG A 3 18.10 -0.70 9.65
CA ARG A 3 16.90 -0.97 10.46
C ARG A 3 15.89 0.18 10.43
N ILE A 4 16.33 1.43 10.36
CA ILE A 4 15.46 2.61 10.24
C ILE A 4 14.74 2.56 8.89
N PHE A 5 15.46 2.33 7.80
CA PHE A 5 14.86 2.18 6.47
C PHE A 5 13.88 1.01 6.41
N LEU A 6 14.19 -0.13 7.04
CA LEU A 6 13.25 -1.25 7.13
C LEU A 6 11.96 -0.87 7.87
N TRP A 7 12.05 -0.11 8.97
CA TRP A 7 10.88 0.41 9.68
C TRP A 7 10.07 1.37 8.82
N ILE A 8 10.72 2.33 8.16
CA ILE A 8 10.04 3.26 7.26
C ILE A 8 9.30 2.50 6.15
N ASN A 9 9.99 1.56 5.50
CA ASN A 9 9.41 0.76 4.42
C ASN A 9 8.22 -0.07 4.92
N PHE A 10 8.35 -0.73 6.08
CA PHE A 10 7.28 -1.50 6.70
C PHE A 10 6.07 -0.64 7.06
N VAL A 11 6.27 0.50 7.71
CA VAL A 11 5.18 1.39 8.14
C VAL A 11 4.46 1.97 6.92
N LEU A 12 5.20 2.52 5.95
CA LEU A 12 4.61 3.12 4.75
C LEU A 12 3.83 2.09 3.92
N SER A 13 4.39 0.90 3.68
CA SER A 13 3.68 -0.16 2.95
C SER A 13 2.45 -0.68 3.70
N SER A 14 2.49 -0.73 5.02
CA SER A 14 1.31 -1.05 5.84
C SER A 14 0.24 0.05 5.76
N LEU A 15 0.66 1.32 5.75
CA LEU A 15 -0.27 2.45 5.57
C LEU A 15 -0.93 2.42 4.19
N ILE A 16 -0.18 2.12 3.11
CA ILE A 16 -0.77 1.95 1.76
C ILE A 16 -1.88 0.91 1.78
N VAL A 17 -1.64 -0.25 2.41
CA VAL A 17 -2.65 -1.32 2.55
C VAL A 17 -3.92 -0.79 3.23
N LEU A 18 -3.77 -0.08 4.36
CA LEU A 18 -4.92 0.47 5.10
C LEU A 18 -5.65 1.57 4.31
N LEU A 19 -4.90 2.46 3.65
CA LEU A 19 -5.46 3.57 2.90
C LEU A 19 -6.21 3.10 1.64
N ILE A 20 -5.87 1.95 1.06
CA ILE A 20 -6.67 1.38 -0.05
C ILE A 20 -8.08 1.01 0.42
N PHE A 21 -8.24 0.47 1.64
CA PHE A 21 -9.58 0.23 2.20
C PHE A 21 -10.32 1.56 2.46
N VAL A 22 -9.61 2.60 2.89
CA VAL A 22 -10.17 3.94 3.04
C VAL A 22 -10.63 4.50 1.68
N GLN A 23 -9.83 4.38 0.62
CA GLN A 23 -10.24 4.79 -0.73
C GLN A 23 -11.49 4.05 -1.19
N ALA A 24 -11.56 2.73 -0.99
CA ALA A 24 -12.72 1.92 -1.35
C ALA A 24 -13.98 2.35 -0.58
N TYR A 25 -13.85 2.64 0.71
CA TYR A 25 -14.93 3.19 1.52
C TYR A 25 -15.40 4.56 1.01
N LEU A 26 -14.47 5.46 0.67
CA LEU A 26 -14.80 6.81 0.23
C LEU A 26 -15.50 6.83 -1.13
N ILE A 27 -15.00 6.06 -2.10
CA ILE A 27 -15.65 5.97 -3.42
C ILE A 27 -17.03 5.30 -3.31
N ALA A 28 -17.18 4.26 -2.48
CA ALA A 28 -18.48 3.66 -2.21
C ALA A 28 -19.42 4.67 -1.54
N SER A 29 -18.94 5.44 -0.56
CA SER A 29 -19.73 6.48 0.10
C SER A 29 -20.21 7.55 -0.88
N TYR A 30 -19.33 8.00 -1.79
CA TYR A 30 -19.70 8.89 -2.88
C TYR A 30 -20.81 8.30 -3.76
N THR A 31 -20.67 7.04 -4.20
CA THR A 31 -21.72 6.38 -5.00
C THR A 31 -23.05 6.21 -4.27
N MET A 32 -23.02 6.19 -2.93
CA MET A 32 -24.21 6.13 -2.08
C MET A 32 -24.79 7.51 -1.73
N GLY A 33 -24.23 8.59 -2.27
CA GLY A 33 -24.76 9.95 -2.13
C GLY A 33 -24.15 10.78 -1.00
N ALA A 34 -22.96 10.42 -0.50
CA ALA A 34 -22.24 11.23 0.51
C ALA A 34 -21.73 12.59 -0.01
N GLY A 35 -21.92 12.89 -1.29
CA GLY A 35 -21.55 14.15 -1.93
C GLY A 35 -20.08 14.22 -2.36
N ASP A 36 -19.73 15.31 -3.05
CA ASP A 36 -18.41 15.50 -3.68
C ASP A 36 -17.26 15.51 -2.68
N GLY A 37 -17.50 15.88 -1.42
CA GLY A 37 -16.48 15.81 -0.37
C GLY A 37 -15.92 14.39 -0.15
N ALA A 38 -16.72 13.34 -0.39
CA ALA A 38 -16.23 11.95 -0.33
C ALA A 38 -15.35 11.61 -1.54
N LEU A 39 -15.67 12.15 -2.72
CA LEU A 39 -14.87 11.99 -3.94
C LEU A 39 -13.55 12.76 -3.86
N ASP A 40 -13.58 13.99 -3.35
CA ASP A 40 -12.38 14.81 -3.10
C ASP A 40 -11.45 14.12 -2.11
N ALA A 41 -12.00 13.62 -1.01
CA ALA A 41 -11.23 12.85 -0.03
C ALA A 41 -10.64 11.58 -0.65
N HIS A 42 -11.39 10.86 -1.49
CA HIS A 42 -10.89 9.69 -2.22
C HIS A 42 -9.68 10.08 -3.09
N GLY A 43 -9.79 11.17 -3.86
CA GLY A 43 -8.70 11.69 -4.69
C GLY A 43 -7.46 12.11 -3.89
N ILE A 44 -7.63 12.78 -2.76
CA ILE A 44 -6.52 13.18 -1.88
C ILE A 44 -5.82 11.94 -1.29
N VAL A 45 -6.59 10.97 -0.79
CA VAL A 45 -6.04 9.73 -0.21
C VAL A 45 -5.26 8.94 -1.25
N GLY A 46 -5.79 8.79 -2.48
CA GLY A 46 -5.10 8.12 -3.57
C GLY A 46 -3.86 8.87 -4.06
N GLY A 47 -4.04 10.12 -4.47
CA GLY A 47 -3.02 10.89 -5.17
C GLY A 47 -1.92 11.45 -4.28
N LEU A 48 -2.24 11.96 -3.08
CA LEU A 48 -1.24 12.54 -2.19
C LEU A 48 -0.64 11.49 -1.26
N PHE A 49 -1.49 10.75 -0.55
CA PHE A 49 -1.02 9.86 0.51
C PHE A 49 -0.51 8.54 -0.03
N ILE A 50 -1.34 7.74 -0.72
CA ILE A 50 -0.92 6.43 -1.22
C ILE A 50 0.24 6.60 -2.20
N HIS A 51 0.11 7.45 -3.23
CA HIS A 51 1.16 7.61 -4.22
C HIS A 51 2.46 8.20 -3.64
N GLY A 52 2.33 9.20 -2.75
CA GLY A 52 3.48 9.73 -2.02
C GLY A 52 4.20 8.65 -1.20
N PHE A 53 3.45 7.75 -0.55
CA PHE A 53 4.02 6.64 0.19
C PHE A 53 4.67 5.60 -0.71
N GLU A 54 4.11 5.30 -1.89
CA GLU A 54 4.72 4.39 -2.86
C GLU A 54 6.10 4.89 -3.31
N LEU A 55 6.22 6.18 -3.59
CA LEU A 55 7.50 6.81 -3.92
C LEU A 55 8.50 6.67 -2.76
N LEU A 56 8.07 6.97 -1.54
CA LEU A 56 8.93 6.85 -0.36
C LEU A 56 9.32 5.41 -0.07
N VAL A 57 8.43 4.44 -0.29
CA VAL A 57 8.73 2.99 -0.21
C VAL A 57 9.81 2.61 -1.21
N PHE A 58 9.73 3.09 -2.45
CA PHE A 58 10.77 2.87 -3.46
C PHE A 58 12.11 3.49 -3.05
N LEU A 59 12.14 4.78 -2.69
CA LEU A 59 13.37 5.47 -2.33
C LEU A 59 14.05 4.85 -1.09
N THR A 60 13.26 4.45 -0.10
CA THR A 60 13.78 3.85 1.13
C THR A 60 14.24 2.40 0.94
N ALA A 61 13.83 1.73 -0.14
CA ALA A 61 14.26 0.36 -0.47
C ALA A 61 15.79 0.26 -0.68
N PHE A 62 16.44 1.32 -1.19
CA PHE A 62 17.90 1.36 -1.33
C PHE A 62 18.63 1.26 0.01
N GLY A 63 18.07 1.85 1.08
CA GLY A 63 18.59 1.75 2.43
C GLY A 63 18.15 0.50 3.19
N ALA A 64 16.96 -0.02 2.90
CA ALA A 64 16.39 -1.21 3.55
C ALA A 64 17.03 -2.51 3.03
N TRP A 65 17.23 -2.61 1.71
CA TRP A 65 17.72 -3.80 1.02
C TRP A 65 18.86 -3.48 0.02
N PRO A 66 20.01 -2.97 0.50
CA PRO A 66 21.13 -2.62 -0.37
C PRO A 66 21.57 -3.83 -1.21
N LYS A 67 21.83 -3.59 -2.50
CA LYS A 67 22.22 -4.58 -3.52
C LYS A 67 21.17 -5.67 -3.83
N GLN A 68 20.00 -5.66 -3.18
CA GLN A 68 18.91 -6.58 -3.52
C GLN A 68 18.03 -5.97 -4.62
N TRP A 69 18.59 -5.85 -5.83
CA TRP A 69 17.96 -5.19 -6.98
C TRP A 69 16.57 -5.71 -7.33
N ARG A 70 16.29 -6.99 -7.06
CA ARG A 70 14.95 -7.59 -7.22
C ARG A 70 13.90 -6.87 -6.37
N TRP A 71 14.22 -6.52 -5.13
CA TRP A 71 13.30 -5.83 -4.22
C TRP A 71 13.19 -4.35 -4.53
N ILE A 72 14.29 -3.70 -4.89
CA ILE A 72 14.29 -2.31 -5.35
C ILE A 72 13.40 -2.19 -6.60
N GLY A 73 13.59 -3.09 -7.57
CA GLY A 73 12.76 -3.17 -8.78
C GLY A 73 11.28 -3.47 -8.47
N PHE A 74 11.00 -4.32 -7.47
CA PHE A 74 9.62 -4.59 -7.05
C PHE A 74 8.94 -3.34 -6.46
N THR A 75 9.63 -2.61 -5.57
CA THR A 75 9.11 -1.35 -5.02
C THR A 75 9.02 -0.24 -6.05
N PHE A 76 9.91 -0.23 -7.05
CA PHE A 76 9.76 0.65 -8.21
C PHE A 76 8.52 0.28 -9.04
N GLY A 77 8.29 -1.02 -9.25
CA GLY A 77 7.09 -1.52 -9.91
C GLY A 77 5.81 -1.11 -9.18
N LEU A 78 5.80 -1.15 -7.84
CA LEU A 78 4.69 -0.64 -7.02
C LEU A 78 4.41 0.83 -7.35
N PHE A 79 5.44 1.67 -7.34
CA PHE A 79 5.31 3.09 -7.69
C PHE A 79 4.82 3.31 -9.13
N VAL A 80 5.35 2.55 -10.10
CA VAL A 80 4.92 2.65 -11.52
C VAL A 80 3.46 2.24 -11.69
N VAL A 81 3.02 1.14 -11.05
CA VAL A 81 1.61 0.71 -11.10
C VAL A 81 0.70 1.77 -10.48
N GLY A 82 1.09 2.35 -9.34
CA GLY A 82 0.36 3.47 -8.74
C GLY A 82 0.32 4.71 -9.65
N THR A 83 1.41 5.06 -10.33
CA THR A 83 1.41 6.13 -11.34
C THR A 83 0.43 5.83 -12.48
N VAL A 84 0.40 4.59 -13.00
CA VAL A 84 -0.54 4.18 -14.05
C VAL A 84 -1.99 4.34 -13.57
N GLN A 85 -2.29 4.05 -12.31
CA GLN A 85 -3.64 4.25 -11.75
C GLN A 85 -4.10 5.70 -11.76
N ILE A 86 -3.20 6.66 -11.59
CA ILE A 86 -3.52 8.09 -11.67
C ILE A 86 -3.95 8.45 -13.10
N PHE A 87 -3.28 7.93 -14.13
CA PHE A 87 -3.66 8.19 -15.52
C PHE A 87 -4.95 7.48 -15.97
N LEU A 88 -5.51 6.62 -15.12
CA LEU A 88 -6.83 6.02 -15.32
C LEU A 88 -7.96 6.82 -14.64
N LEU A 89 -7.69 8.03 -14.12
CA LEU A 89 -8.71 8.95 -13.61
C LEU A 89 -9.52 9.58 -14.76
N PRO A 90 -10.83 9.88 -14.56
CA PRO A 90 -11.60 10.62 -15.55
C PRO A 90 -11.05 12.03 -15.79
N PRO A 91 -10.97 12.50 -17.05
CA PRO A 91 -10.87 13.93 -17.32
C PRO A 91 -12.18 14.62 -16.93
N ASP A 92 -12.14 15.95 -16.76
CA ASP A 92 -13.26 16.80 -16.35
C ASP A 92 -14.45 16.84 -17.35
N ASP A 93 -14.36 16.10 -18.46
CA ASP A 93 -15.35 16.04 -19.54
C ASP A 93 -16.34 14.87 -19.37
N PRO A 94 -17.55 14.95 -19.98
CA PRO A 94 -18.54 13.88 -19.92
C PRO A 94 -17.97 12.53 -20.40
N ILE A 95 -17.94 11.55 -19.48
CA ILE A 95 -17.41 10.20 -19.73
C ILE A 95 -18.31 9.48 -20.74
N SER A 96 -17.81 9.20 -21.94
CA SER A 96 -18.46 8.26 -22.85
C SER A 96 -18.47 6.85 -22.24
N THR A 97 -19.50 6.03 -22.51
CA THR A 97 -19.67 4.68 -21.93
C THR A 97 -18.42 3.78 -22.09
N SER A 98 -17.66 3.94 -23.17
CA SER A 98 -16.39 3.26 -23.41
C SER A 98 -15.26 3.64 -22.43
N ARG A 99 -15.24 4.87 -21.93
CA ARG A 99 -14.24 5.35 -20.95
C ARG A 99 -14.54 4.88 -19.53
N ALA A 100 -15.81 4.64 -19.20
CA ALA A 100 -16.21 4.11 -17.89
C ALA A 100 -15.54 2.75 -17.56
N TYR A 101 -15.39 1.86 -18.56
CA TYR A 101 -14.69 0.59 -18.37
C TYR A 101 -13.19 0.76 -18.12
N VAL A 102 -12.56 1.74 -18.77
CA VAL A 102 -11.15 2.09 -18.55
C VAL A 102 -10.95 2.64 -17.13
N HIS A 103 -11.89 3.45 -16.63
CA HIS A 103 -11.90 3.89 -15.24
C HIS A 103 -12.12 2.73 -14.26
N GLY A 104 -12.93 1.73 -14.61
CA GLY A 104 -13.09 0.50 -13.82
C GLY A 104 -11.77 -0.25 -13.60
N LEU A 105 -10.81 -0.16 -14.53
CA LEU A 105 -9.48 -0.76 -14.35
C LEU A 105 -8.70 -0.14 -13.19
N HIS A 106 -8.98 1.12 -12.82
CA HIS A 106 -8.40 1.75 -11.64
C HIS A 106 -8.68 0.92 -10.38
N GLY A 107 -9.94 0.47 -10.20
CA GLY A 107 -10.33 -0.37 -9.07
C GLY A 107 -9.64 -1.73 -9.07
N LEU A 108 -9.47 -2.37 -10.24
CA LEU A 108 -8.74 -3.63 -10.35
C LEU A 108 -7.25 -3.46 -10.01
N PHE A 109 -6.60 -2.40 -10.53
CA PHE A 109 -5.21 -2.12 -10.19
C PHE A 109 -5.01 -1.77 -8.72
N ALA A 110 -6.03 -1.24 -8.04
CA ALA A 110 -5.95 -0.98 -6.60
C ALA A 110 -5.76 -2.29 -5.81
N LEU A 111 -6.34 -3.40 -6.27
CA LEU A 111 -6.11 -4.73 -5.68
C LEU A 111 -4.68 -5.23 -5.96
N ILE A 112 -4.11 -4.91 -7.11
CA ILE A 112 -2.72 -5.25 -7.43
C ILE A 112 -1.77 -4.47 -6.52
N VAL A 113 -1.97 -3.15 -6.38
CA VAL A 113 -1.21 -2.32 -5.45
C VAL A 113 -1.36 -2.81 -4.01
N LEU A 114 -2.58 -3.19 -3.59
CA LEU A 114 -2.83 -3.78 -2.27
C LEU A 114 -1.96 -5.00 -2.02
N VAL A 115 -1.93 -5.95 -2.96
CA VAL A 115 -1.14 -7.18 -2.85
C VAL A 115 0.35 -6.86 -2.86
N MET A 116 0.82 -5.98 -3.74
CA MET A 116 2.23 -5.59 -3.79
C MET A 116 2.68 -4.91 -2.49
N ALA A 117 1.90 -3.95 -1.98
CA ALA A 117 2.17 -3.29 -0.72
C ALA A 117 2.16 -4.28 0.46
N ALA A 118 1.21 -5.22 0.49
CA ALA A 118 1.17 -6.28 1.50
C ALA A 118 2.40 -7.20 1.45
N ILE A 119 2.91 -7.53 0.26
CA ILE A 119 4.15 -8.30 0.09
C ILE A 119 5.35 -7.53 0.65
N VAL A 120 5.46 -6.23 0.35
CA VAL A 120 6.52 -5.35 0.87
C VAL A 120 6.43 -5.24 2.40
N ALA A 121 5.24 -5.02 2.95
CA ALA A 121 5.01 -4.95 4.39
C ALA A 121 5.37 -6.28 5.08
N HIS A 122 4.95 -7.40 4.51
CA HIS A 122 5.27 -8.73 5.03
C HIS A 122 6.78 -9.00 5.03
N ARG A 123 7.48 -8.60 3.96
CA ARG A 123 8.94 -8.70 3.89
C ARG A 123 9.62 -7.83 4.94
N GLY A 124 9.20 -6.56 5.07
CA GLY A 124 9.70 -5.63 6.10
C GLY A 124 9.54 -6.20 7.51
N MET A 125 8.35 -6.71 7.84
CA MET A 125 8.07 -7.35 9.12
C MET A 125 8.99 -8.56 9.41
N ARG A 126 9.24 -9.42 8.42
CA ARG A 126 10.15 -10.57 8.55
C ARG A 126 11.58 -10.12 8.78
N ASP A 127 12.06 -9.16 8.00
CA ASP A 127 13.43 -8.65 8.08
C ASP A 127 13.68 -7.83 9.36
N LEU A 128 12.63 -7.26 9.96
CA LEU A 128 12.66 -6.64 11.29
C LEU A 128 12.62 -7.66 12.44
N GLY A 129 12.34 -8.95 12.16
CA GLY A 129 12.30 -10.00 13.16
C GLY A 129 11.02 -10.05 14.01
N LEU A 130 10.00 -9.25 13.70
CA LEU A 130 8.79 -9.11 14.52
C LEU A 130 7.98 -10.42 14.65
N ARG A 131 8.06 -11.30 13.64
CA ARG A 131 7.34 -12.59 13.65
C ARG A 131 7.97 -13.63 14.58
N ARG A 132 9.29 -13.56 14.81
CA ARG A 132 10.01 -14.47 15.69
C ARG A 132 9.89 -14.02 17.15
N ALA A 133 10.02 -12.71 17.40
CA ALA A 133 9.80 -12.12 18.72
C ALA A 133 8.41 -12.45 19.32
N ARG A 134 7.36 -12.49 18.49
CA ARG A 134 6.01 -12.87 18.93
C ARG A 134 5.89 -14.34 19.32
N HIS A 135 6.62 -15.24 18.65
CA HIS A 135 6.63 -16.67 18.98
C HIS A 135 7.39 -16.92 20.29
N ASP A 136 8.57 -16.31 20.43
CA ASP A 136 9.40 -16.46 21.63
C ASP A 136 8.69 -15.89 22.88
N ALA A 137 7.93 -14.80 22.73
CA ALA A 137 7.10 -14.25 23.82
C ALA A 137 5.93 -15.15 24.19
N ALA A 138 5.28 -15.80 23.21
CA ALA A 138 4.19 -16.74 23.47
C ALA A 138 4.68 -18.01 24.17
N ASP A 139 5.88 -18.49 23.82
CA ASP A 139 6.49 -19.67 24.47
C ASP A 139 6.98 -19.36 25.90
N ALA A 140 7.40 -18.13 26.18
CA ALA A 140 7.82 -17.70 27.51
C ALA A 140 6.66 -17.62 28.52
N ASP A 141 5.43 -17.35 28.04
CA ASP A 141 4.22 -17.24 28.87
C ASP A 141 3.53 -18.59 29.14
N MET A 142 3.96 -19.68 28.50
CA MET A 142 3.44 -21.00 28.82
C MET A 142 4.04 -21.54 30.12
N PRO A 143 3.22 -21.87 31.14
CA PRO A 143 3.72 -22.47 32.36
C PRO A 143 4.40 -23.79 32.00
N ARG A 144 5.71 -23.90 32.29
CA ARG A 144 6.39 -25.19 32.19
C ARG A 144 5.78 -26.10 33.24
N SER A 145 4.93 -27.04 32.82
CA SER A 145 4.51 -28.15 33.67
C SER A 145 5.77 -28.90 34.09
N GLN A 146 6.18 -28.71 35.34
CA GLN A 146 7.28 -29.49 35.92
C GLN A 146 6.79 -30.92 36.15
N PRO A 147 7.63 -31.94 35.88
CA PRO A 147 7.31 -33.34 36.15
C PRO A 147 7.23 -33.65 37.65
#